data_AF-A0A212F9E4-F1
#
_entry.id   AF-A0A212F9E4-F1
#
_cell.length_a   1.000
_cell.length_b   1.000
_cell.length_c   1.000
_cell.angle_alpha   90.00
_cell.angle_beta   90.00
_cell.angle_gamma   90.00
#
_symmetry.space_group_name_H-M   'P 1'
#
loop_
_entity.id
_entity.type
_entity.pdbx_description
1 polymer ?
#
loop_
_entity_poly.entity_id
_entity_poly.type
_entity_poly.pdbx_seq_one_letter_code
_entity_poly.pdbx_strand_id
1 'polypeptide(L)'
;MEGGEWRKDIINQLQSRNKRETSTFQDIIAFQSRLFDNVSTLKNENLQLTLMNERMRYSNNESVSSGGNPSFEKIQAMEQRILAQQEELTSLHRTRGENAQEIINLNARVRELEKSLQSKDILISENMALIASLRAEIQMYDTNMNELQGLNQMLRDEHQALQIAFASIEEKLRKAQDENRSLVERLIKYKAKDADKMNEENEHFLKSNNPTAFFINTFGRVSFGKKSDKVRKELEEAAREGCSRGSDGSGGSVDDKIMDSMPYYATTLPTKVLSSFDAHDGEVNAVKWSPTDRLVATGGADRKVKLWDVSKMGLVENKGALVGSNAGVMSVDFDATGVYIVGASNDFASRVWTVGDQRLRRELDSKRRFANGCCQIGTCLWSRAAVACTQRSNLGHECRREVCPFTRDCSTQTNLEITST
;
A
#
# COMPACT_ATOMS: atom_id res chain seq x y z
N MET A 1 41.45 -10.97 1.00
CA MET A 1 42.05 -11.38 2.30
C MET A 1 40.94 -11.37 3.35
N GLU A 2 40.09 -12.40 3.37
CA GLU A 2 38.84 -12.41 4.17
C GLU A 2 39.01 -13.20 5.49
N GLY A 3 40.07 -12.88 6.24
CA GLY A 3 40.52 -13.72 7.38
C GLY A 3 39.95 -13.35 8.76
N GLY A 4 39.10 -12.32 8.87
CA GLY A 4 38.85 -11.64 10.15
C GLY A 4 37.41 -11.37 10.56
N GLU A 5 36.42 -11.42 9.67
CA GLU A 5 35.04 -11.03 10.01
C GLU A 5 34.36 -12.02 10.96
N TRP A 6 34.45 -13.33 10.65
CA TRP A 6 33.91 -14.39 11.50
C TRP A 6 34.43 -14.34 12.96
N ARG A 7 35.67 -13.86 13.17
CA ARG A 7 36.23 -13.67 14.52
C ARG A 7 35.53 -12.54 15.28
N LYS A 8 35.23 -11.43 14.59
CA LYS A 8 34.48 -10.30 15.17
C LYS A 8 33.06 -10.74 15.51
N ASP A 9 32.40 -11.49 14.61
CA ASP A 9 31.04 -11.97 14.84
C ASP A 9 30.93 -12.92 16.03
N ILE A 10 31.87 -13.86 16.19
CA ILE A 10 31.94 -14.73 17.38
C ILE A 10 32.16 -13.91 18.65
N ILE A 11 33.05 -12.91 18.63
CA ILE A 11 33.28 -12.03 19.79
C ILE A 11 32.00 -11.25 20.13
N ASN A 12 31.32 -10.68 19.13
CA ASN A 12 30.06 -9.94 19.31
C ASN A 12 28.95 -10.83 19.88
N GLN A 13 28.81 -12.06 19.38
CA GLN A 13 27.85 -13.04 19.89
C GLN A 13 28.17 -13.45 21.34
N LEU A 14 29.43 -13.71 21.67
CA LEU A 14 29.87 -14.02 23.03
C LEU A 14 29.64 -12.84 23.99
N GLN A 15 29.93 -11.61 23.58
CA GLN A 15 29.65 -10.41 24.38
C GLN A 15 28.14 -10.20 24.59
N SER A 16 27.32 -10.40 23.55
CA SER A 16 25.86 -10.31 23.63
C SER A 16 25.26 -11.38 24.55
N ARG A 17 25.78 -12.62 24.48
CA ARG A 17 25.39 -13.71 25.40
C ARG A 17 25.79 -13.39 26.84
N ASN A 18 27.05 -13.00 27.06
CA ASN A 18 27.56 -12.66 28.39
C ASN A 18 26.81 -11.48 29.02
N LYS A 19 26.46 -10.45 28.24
CA LYS A 19 25.63 -9.33 28.70
C LYS A 19 24.23 -9.79 29.15
N ARG A 20 23.61 -10.72 28.41
CA ARG A 20 22.29 -11.29 28.72
C ARG A 20 22.32 -12.19 29.95
N GLU A 21 23.30 -13.10 30.02
CA GLU A 21 23.51 -14.02 31.15
C GLU A 21 23.89 -13.26 32.43
N THR A 22 24.75 -12.23 32.34
CA THR A 22 25.13 -11.41 33.50
C THR A 22 23.98 -10.52 33.99
N SER A 23 23.13 -10.01 33.08
CA SER A 23 22.04 -9.10 33.47
C SER A 23 21.02 -9.73 34.43
N THR A 24 20.80 -11.05 34.37
CA THR A 24 19.89 -11.75 35.30
C THR A 24 20.46 -11.89 36.72
N PHE A 25 21.76 -11.67 36.90
CA PHE A 25 22.45 -11.74 38.20
C PHE A 25 23.04 -10.40 38.65
N GLN A 26 22.73 -9.31 37.95
CA GLN A 26 23.35 -8.00 38.17
C GLN A 26 23.14 -7.48 39.61
N ASP A 27 21.98 -7.73 40.21
CA ASP A 27 21.68 -7.36 41.60
C ASP A 27 22.51 -8.16 42.62
N ILE A 28 22.72 -9.45 42.37
CA ILE A 28 23.54 -10.33 43.22
C ILE A 28 25.01 -9.92 43.14
N ILE A 29 25.50 -9.61 41.93
CA ILE A 29 26.87 -9.13 41.71
C ILE A 29 27.07 -7.77 42.41
N ALA A 30 26.12 -6.84 42.26
CA ALA A 30 26.17 -5.54 42.93
C ALA A 30 26.12 -5.66 44.46
N PHE A 31 25.31 -6.58 44.99
CA PHE A 31 25.25 -6.88 46.43
C PHE A 31 26.57 -7.46 46.93
N GLN A 32 27.15 -8.43 46.22
CA GLN A 32 28.41 -9.06 46.59
C GLN A 32 29.58 -8.06 46.59
N SER A 33 29.66 -7.16 45.59
CA SER A 33 30.67 -6.09 45.57
C SER A 33 30.55 -5.16 46.77
N ARG A 34 29.33 -4.69 47.10
CA ARG A 34 29.08 -3.87 48.32
C ARG A 34 29.47 -4.61 49.60
N LEU A 35 29.26 -5.92 49.65
CA LEU A 35 29.62 -6.73 50.81
C LEU A 35 31.15 -6.85 50.96
N PHE A 36 31.89 -6.98 49.85
CA PHE A 36 33.36 -6.90 49.85
C PHE A 36 33.87 -5.53 50.29
N ASP A 37 33.28 -4.44 49.79
CA ASP A 37 33.64 -3.07 50.18
C ASP A 37 33.44 -2.87 51.69
N ASN A 38 32.28 -3.28 52.24
CA ASN A 38 31.98 -3.22 53.67
C ASN A 38 32.93 -4.07 54.54
N VAL A 39 33.37 -5.23 54.04
CA VAL A 39 34.38 -6.05 54.75
C VAL A 39 35.75 -5.35 54.74
N SER A 40 36.07 -4.60 53.67
CA SER A 40 37.31 -3.83 53.58
C SER A 40 37.30 -2.62 54.53
N THR A 41 36.20 -1.88 54.62
CA THR A 41 36.07 -0.74 55.56
C THR A 41 36.16 -1.20 57.02
N LEU A 42 35.40 -2.23 57.41
CA LEU A 42 35.41 -2.77 58.77
C LEU A 42 36.79 -3.33 59.20
N LYS A 43 37.58 -3.85 58.25
CA LYS A 43 38.98 -4.25 58.51
C LYS A 43 39.87 -3.04 58.78
N ASN A 44 39.74 -1.97 58.01
CA ASN A 44 40.50 -0.74 58.19
C ASN A 44 40.13 -0.02 59.51
N GLU A 45 38.86 0.00 59.87
CA GLU A 45 38.38 0.55 61.15
C GLU A 45 38.94 -0.22 62.35
N ASN A 46 38.92 -1.57 62.31
CA ASN A 46 39.55 -2.38 63.35
C ASN A 46 41.05 -2.10 63.48
N LEU A 47 41.77 -1.98 62.36
CA LEU A 47 43.20 -1.64 62.37
C LEU A 47 43.45 -0.27 63.02
N GLN A 48 42.64 0.74 62.72
CA GLN A 48 42.76 2.04 63.38
C GLN A 48 42.45 1.99 64.87
N LEU A 49 41.42 1.26 65.29
CA LEU A 49 41.08 1.05 66.70
C LEU A 49 42.19 0.32 67.47
N THR A 50 42.91 -0.61 66.83
CA THR A 50 44.10 -1.25 67.41
C THR A 50 45.22 -0.23 67.63
N LEU A 51 45.58 0.56 66.61
CA LEU A 51 46.62 1.58 66.69
C LEU A 51 46.29 2.69 67.71
N MET A 52 45.01 3.07 67.82
CA MET A 52 44.52 4.04 68.81
C MET A 52 44.69 3.50 70.24
N ASN A 53 44.36 2.23 70.49
CA ASN A 53 44.56 1.58 71.79
C ASN A 53 46.04 1.46 72.18
N GLU A 54 46.92 1.15 71.23
CA GLU A 54 48.37 1.16 71.48
C GLU A 54 48.85 2.56 71.84
N ARG A 55 48.46 3.60 71.09
CA ARG A 55 48.82 5.00 71.41
C ARG A 55 48.38 5.42 72.81
N MET A 56 47.17 5.07 73.23
CA MET A 56 46.66 5.37 74.58
C MET A 56 47.43 4.63 75.68
N ARG A 57 47.95 3.42 75.41
CA ARG A 57 48.83 2.71 76.35
C ARG A 57 50.19 3.37 76.51
N TYR A 58 50.73 3.98 75.44
CA TYR A 58 51.98 4.73 75.52
C TYR A 58 51.82 6.09 76.22
N SER A 59 50.73 6.85 75.98
CA SER A 59 50.57 8.19 76.59
C SER A 59 50.33 8.16 78.10
N ASN A 60 49.89 7.04 78.67
CA ASN A 60 49.69 6.90 80.12
C ASN A 60 50.99 6.80 80.94
N ASN A 61 52.17 6.73 80.29
CA ASN A 61 53.46 6.61 80.97
C ASN A 61 54.24 7.94 81.15
N GLU A 62 53.80 9.05 80.54
CA GLU A 62 54.52 10.34 80.56
C GLU A 62 53.73 11.45 81.30
N SER A 63 53.72 11.43 82.64
CA SER A 63 53.10 12.52 83.42
C SER A 63 53.68 12.75 84.82
N VAL A 64 54.96 13.16 84.93
CA VAL A 64 55.53 13.69 86.20
C VAL A 64 56.46 14.90 85.99
N SER A 65 56.21 15.95 86.79
CA SER A 65 57.06 17.08 87.21
C SER A 65 56.71 18.48 86.68
N SER A 66 56.98 19.49 87.52
CA SER A 66 56.42 20.85 87.51
C SER A 66 57.36 21.83 88.23
N GLY A 67 57.31 23.13 87.90
CA GLY A 67 57.91 24.21 88.71
C GLY A 67 58.41 25.42 87.90
N GLY A 68 57.99 26.64 88.27
CA GLY A 68 58.37 27.91 87.61
C GLY A 68 59.23 28.84 88.47
N ASN A 69 60.10 29.64 87.84
CA ASN A 69 61.10 30.52 88.47
C ASN A 69 61.43 31.69 87.50
N PRO A 70 61.27 32.99 87.83
CA PRO A 70 60.95 34.09 86.89
C PRO A 70 61.67 34.30 85.53
N SER A 71 62.80 33.66 85.20
CA SER A 71 63.18 33.46 83.78
C SER A 71 62.08 32.75 83.00
N PHE A 72 61.33 31.91 83.72
CA PHE A 72 60.06 31.28 83.38
C PHE A 72 59.01 32.24 82.82
N GLU A 73 58.87 33.51 83.21
CA GLU A 73 57.88 34.38 82.55
C GLU A 73 58.29 34.73 81.12
N LYS A 74 59.59 34.96 80.89
CA LYS A 74 60.12 35.28 79.56
C LYS A 74 60.20 34.02 78.68
N ILE A 75 60.47 32.88 79.30
CA ILE A 75 60.34 31.55 78.69
C ILE A 75 58.88 31.26 78.36
N GLN A 76 57.93 31.48 79.28
CA GLN A 76 56.49 31.28 79.11
C GLN A 76 55.88 32.21 78.05
N ALA A 77 56.38 33.44 77.91
CA ALA A 77 56.01 34.33 76.79
C ALA A 77 56.59 33.85 75.45
N MET A 78 57.76 33.19 75.43
CA MET A 78 58.27 32.52 74.25
C MET A 78 57.54 31.19 73.97
N GLU A 79 57.18 30.42 74.99
CA GLU A 79 56.36 29.20 74.90
C GLU A 79 54.96 29.53 74.38
N GLN A 80 54.33 30.62 74.83
CA GLN A 80 53.07 31.11 74.27
C GLN A 80 53.21 31.51 72.80
N ARG A 81 54.33 32.12 72.39
CA ARG A 81 54.58 32.42 70.96
C ARG A 81 54.85 31.15 70.15
N ILE A 82 55.58 30.18 70.70
CA ILE A 82 55.81 28.87 70.08
C ILE A 82 54.47 28.15 69.91
N LEU A 83 53.63 28.11 70.95
CA LEU A 83 52.28 27.54 70.91
C LEU A 83 51.40 28.24 69.87
N ALA A 84 51.36 29.58 69.84
CA ALA A 84 50.60 30.33 68.84
C ALA A 84 51.10 30.06 67.41
N GLN A 85 52.42 29.96 67.21
CA GLN A 85 53.00 29.55 65.92
C GLN A 85 52.67 28.10 65.57
N GLN A 86 52.57 27.19 66.56
CA GLN A 86 52.16 25.80 66.36
C GLN A 86 50.66 25.68 66.03
N GLU A 87 49.80 26.47 66.67
CA GLU A 87 48.38 26.61 66.33
C GLU A 87 48.20 27.17 64.91
N GLU A 88 48.93 28.24 64.56
CA GLU A 88 48.93 28.78 63.20
C GLU A 88 49.39 27.72 62.18
N LEU A 89 50.50 27.01 62.45
CA LEU A 89 51.01 25.96 61.57
C LEU A 89 50.00 24.82 61.39
N THR A 90 49.33 24.38 62.46
CA THR A 90 48.29 23.34 62.38
C THR A 90 47.05 23.82 61.64
N SER A 91 46.66 25.10 61.78
CA SER A 91 45.56 25.70 60.99
C SER A 91 45.90 25.79 59.50
N LEU A 92 47.15 26.11 59.15
CA LEU A 92 47.66 26.13 57.78
C LEU A 92 47.76 24.71 57.20
N HIS A 93 48.16 23.72 57.99
CA HIS A 93 48.14 22.32 57.56
C HIS A 93 46.71 21.80 57.32
N ARG A 94 45.75 22.21 58.16
CA ARG A 94 44.33 21.87 58.00
C ARG A 94 43.74 22.47 56.73
N THR A 95 43.84 23.78 56.54
CA THR A 95 43.34 24.48 55.34
C THR A 95 44.02 24.01 54.06
N ARG A 96 45.33 23.70 54.11
CA ARG A 96 46.04 23.03 53.00
C ARG A 96 45.48 21.64 52.70
N GLY A 97 45.08 20.86 53.71
CA GLY A 97 44.43 19.57 53.55
C GLY A 97 43.02 19.68 52.94
N GLU A 98 42.24 20.66 53.41
CA GLU A 98 40.90 20.97 52.89
C GLU A 98 40.97 21.40 51.41
N ASN A 99 41.88 22.32 51.05
CA ASN A 99 42.15 22.72 49.66
C ASN A 99 42.63 21.54 48.79
N ALA A 100 43.47 20.65 49.32
CA ALA A 100 43.93 19.47 48.59
C ALA A 100 42.78 18.49 48.31
N GLN A 101 41.86 18.31 49.26
CA GLN A 101 40.66 17.50 49.07
C GLN A 101 39.69 18.11 48.06
N GLU A 102 39.53 19.45 48.07
CA GLU A 102 38.72 20.16 47.07
C GLU A 102 39.30 19.98 45.66
N ILE A 103 40.62 20.10 45.49
CA ILE A 103 41.31 19.84 44.22
C ILE A 103 41.07 18.39 43.75
N ILE A 104 41.09 17.40 44.65
CA ILE A 104 40.79 16.00 44.30
C ILE A 104 39.33 15.86 43.82
N ASN A 105 38.38 16.47 44.54
CA ASN A 105 36.96 16.42 44.20
C ASN A 105 36.66 17.12 42.86
N LEU A 106 37.27 18.28 42.61
CA LEU A 106 37.17 18.99 41.33
C LEU A 106 37.77 18.18 40.19
N ASN A 107 38.94 17.58 40.37
CA ASN A 107 39.55 16.69 39.36
C ASN A 107 38.70 15.44 39.07
N ALA A 108 38.04 14.86 40.08
CA ALA A 108 37.10 13.77 39.87
C ALA A 108 35.89 14.20 39.02
N ARG A 109 35.32 15.38 39.32
CA ARG A 109 34.21 15.97 38.56
C ARG A 109 34.60 16.32 37.12
N VAL A 110 35.81 16.82 36.89
CA VAL A 110 36.35 17.08 35.54
C VAL A 110 36.41 15.79 34.73
N ARG A 111 36.99 14.70 35.27
CA ARG A 111 37.04 13.39 34.58
C ARG A 111 35.66 12.82 34.25
N GLU A 112 34.68 13.03 35.12
CA GLU A 112 33.30 12.60 34.86
C GLU A 112 32.64 13.42 33.74
N LEU A 113 32.88 14.74 33.71
CA LEU A 113 32.43 15.62 32.62
C LEU A 113 33.13 15.28 31.30
N GLU A 114 34.43 15.02 31.30
CA GLU A 114 35.19 14.56 30.12
C GLU A 114 34.63 13.26 29.56
N LYS A 115 34.34 12.27 30.43
CA LYS A 115 33.70 11.01 30.04
C LYS A 115 32.28 11.23 29.50
N SER A 116 31.51 12.15 30.07
CA SER A 116 30.19 12.54 29.56
C SER A 116 30.28 13.21 28.19
N LEU A 117 31.29 14.05 27.97
CA LEU A 117 31.55 14.74 26.71
C LEU A 117 31.93 13.73 25.61
N GLN A 118 32.90 12.85 25.86
CA GLN A 118 33.27 11.76 24.94
C GLN A 118 32.07 10.89 24.55
N SER A 119 31.19 10.55 25.50
CA SER A 119 29.96 9.79 25.23
C SER A 119 29.00 10.56 24.30
N LYS A 120 28.89 11.88 24.46
CA LYS A 120 28.07 12.74 23.59
C LYS A 120 28.69 12.91 22.21
N ASP A 121 30.02 13.03 22.10
CA ASP A 121 30.72 13.14 20.82
C ASP A 121 30.51 11.88 19.96
N ILE A 122 30.54 10.68 20.58
CA ILE A 122 30.21 9.41 19.92
C ILE A 122 28.77 9.46 19.38
N LEU A 123 27.79 9.80 20.24
CA LEU A 123 26.38 9.90 19.84
C LEU A 123 26.15 10.96 18.73
N ILE A 124 26.89 12.07 18.74
CA ILE A 124 26.85 13.07 17.67
C ILE A 124 27.39 12.47 16.36
N SER A 125 28.49 11.70 16.41
CA SER A 125 29.05 11.04 15.23
C SER A 125 28.11 9.99 14.62
N GLU A 126 27.43 9.20 15.46
CA GLU A 126 26.43 8.22 15.05
C GLU A 126 25.21 8.89 14.40
N ASN A 127 24.68 9.95 15.03
CA ASN A 127 23.56 10.73 14.47
C ASN A 127 23.95 11.43 13.15
N MET A 128 25.18 11.94 13.04
CA MET A 128 25.67 12.54 11.79
C MET A 128 25.78 11.50 10.67
N ALA A 129 26.22 10.27 10.96
CA ALA A 129 26.23 9.17 10.00
C ALA A 129 24.82 8.77 9.55
N LEU A 130 23.85 8.69 10.49
CA LEU A 130 22.44 8.42 10.18
C LEU A 130 21.81 9.54 9.33
N ILE A 131 22.11 10.80 9.62
CA ILE A 131 21.65 11.94 8.79
C ILE A 131 22.24 11.85 7.38
N ALA A 132 23.49 11.42 7.24
CA ALA A 132 24.11 11.22 5.93
C ALA A 132 23.46 10.08 5.14
N SER A 133 23.15 8.94 5.77
CA SER A 133 22.47 7.82 5.10
C SER A 133 21.04 8.18 4.69
N LEU A 134 20.28 8.84 5.56
CA LEU A 134 18.92 9.30 5.26
C LEU A 134 18.89 10.33 4.11
N ARG A 135 19.90 11.22 4.03
CA ARG A 135 20.04 12.15 2.90
C ARG A 135 20.33 11.43 1.59
N ALA A 136 21.16 10.39 1.60
CA ALA A 136 21.42 9.58 0.41
C ALA A 136 20.16 8.80 -0.04
N GLU A 137 19.37 8.31 0.90
CA GLU A 137 18.09 7.63 0.62
C GLU A 137 17.06 8.58 0.00
N ILE A 138 16.91 9.80 0.55
CA ILE A 138 16.07 10.87 -0.02
C ILE A 138 16.53 11.20 -1.45
N GLN A 139 17.83 11.38 -1.68
CA GLN A 139 18.38 11.66 -3.01
C GLN A 139 18.06 10.54 -4.02
N MET A 140 18.11 9.27 -3.59
CA MET A 140 17.73 8.12 -4.41
C MET A 140 16.23 8.13 -4.77
N TYR A 141 15.37 8.44 -3.81
CA TYR A 141 13.93 8.60 -4.07
C TYR A 141 13.62 9.77 -5.00
N ASP A 142 14.32 10.91 -4.87
CA ASP A 142 14.19 12.04 -5.79
C ASP A 142 14.61 11.66 -7.21
N THR A 143 15.71 10.92 -7.41
CA THR A 143 16.10 10.44 -8.74
C THR A 143 15.05 9.49 -9.35
N ASN A 144 14.54 8.55 -8.57
CA ASN A 144 13.51 7.60 -9.03
C ASN A 144 12.17 8.31 -9.35
N MET A 145 11.77 9.31 -8.55
CA MET A 145 10.59 10.12 -8.82
C MET A 145 10.73 10.89 -10.14
N ASN A 146 11.90 11.48 -10.40
CA ASN A 146 12.17 12.18 -11.66
C ASN A 146 12.16 11.22 -12.87
N GLU A 147 12.72 10.02 -12.75
CA GLU A 147 12.67 8.98 -13.79
C GLU A 147 11.22 8.54 -14.07
N LEU A 148 10.43 8.25 -13.03
CA LEU A 148 9.01 7.89 -13.15
C LEU A 148 8.18 9.02 -13.75
N GLN A 149 8.46 10.28 -13.41
CA GLN A 149 7.82 11.44 -14.03
C GLN A 149 8.16 11.57 -15.51
N GLY A 150 9.42 11.33 -15.90
CA GLY A 150 9.85 11.29 -17.29
C GLY A 150 9.17 10.18 -18.11
N LEU A 151 9.14 8.95 -17.57
CA LEU A 151 8.41 7.83 -18.16
C LEU A 151 6.91 8.11 -18.31
N ASN A 152 6.28 8.73 -17.30
CA ASN A 152 4.87 9.08 -17.36
C ASN A 152 4.58 10.15 -18.43
N GLN A 153 5.50 11.09 -18.65
CA GLN A 153 5.36 12.08 -19.71
C GLN A 153 5.48 11.45 -21.10
N MET A 154 6.49 10.60 -21.33
CA MET A 154 6.62 9.89 -22.62
C MET A 154 5.37 9.06 -22.94
N LEU A 155 4.80 8.36 -21.94
CA LEU A 155 3.56 7.59 -22.14
C LEU A 155 2.35 8.47 -22.50
N ARG A 156 2.27 9.70 -22.00
CA ARG A 156 1.22 10.66 -22.41
C ARG A 156 1.44 11.13 -23.85
N ASP A 157 2.68 11.40 -24.23
CA ASP A 157 3.03 11.88 -25.57
C ASP A 157 2.77 10.78 -26.62
N GLU A 158 3.12 9.52 -26.33
CA GLU A 158 2.75 8.34 -27.11
C GLU A 158 1.22 8.19 -27.23
N HIS A 159 0.49 8.33 -26.10
CA HIS A 159 -0.97 8.24 -26.11
C HIS A 159 -1.61 9.34 -26.97
N GLN A 160 -1.11 10.58 -26.92
CA GLN A 160 -1.58 11.67 -27.77
C GLN A 160 -1.28 11.41 -29.26
N ALA A 161 -0.08 10.93 -29.58
CA ALA A 161 0.27 10.55 -30.95
C ALA A 161 -0.65 9.45 -31.50
N LEU A 162 -0.95 8.43 -30.68
CA LEU A 162 -1.90 7.36 -31.02
C LEU A 162 -3.33 7.90 -31.21
N GLN A 163 -3.83 8.79 -30.34
CA GLN A 163 -5.15 9.41 -30.52
C GLN A 163 -5.26 10.15 -31.86
N ILE A 164 -4.23 10.91 -32.25
CA ILE A 164 -4.19 11.63 -33.53
C ILE A 164 -4.16 10.63 -34.71
N ALA A 165 -3.40 9.54 -34.60
CA ALA A 165 -3.36 8.49 -35.61
C ALA A 165 -4.73 7.77 -35.76
N PHE A 166 -5.40 7.45 -34.64
CA PHE A 166 -6.75 6.86 -34.66
C PHE A 166 -7.76 7.80 -35.33
N ALA A 167 -7.79 9.09 -34.98
CA ALA A 167 -8.67 10.07 -35.62
C ALA A 167 -8.43 10.17 -37.15
N SER A 168 -7.16 10.08 -37.59
CA SER A 168 -6.82 10.04 -39.02
C SER A 168 -7.34 8.77 -39.73
N ILE A 169 -7.33 7.62 -39.05
CA ILE A 169 -7.82 6.35 -39.58
C ILE A 169 -9.36 6.33 -39.62
N GLU A 170 -10.04 6.83 -38.59
CA GLU A 170 -11.51 6.97 -38.57
C GLU A 170 -12.01 7.84 -39.74
N GLU A 171 -11.33 8.96 -40.01
CA GLU A 171 -11.68 9.85 -41.12
C GLU A 171 -11.47 9.18 -42.49
N LYS A 172 -10.44 8.35 -42.64
CA LYS A 172 -10.25 7.53 -43.86
C LYS A 172 -11.35 6.48 -44.00
N LEU A 173 -11.75 5.83 -42.90
CA LEU A 173 -12.82 4.84 -42.90
C LEU A 173 -14.16 5.47 -43.30
N ARG A 174 -14.50 6.65 -42.77
CA ARG A 174 -15.70 7.42 -43.16
C ARG A 174 -15.72 7.71 -44.66
N LYS A 175 -14.63 8.23 -45.21
CA LYS A 175 -14.51 8.50 -46.65
C LYS A 175 -14.72 7.24 -47.51
N ALA A 176 -14.10 6.13 -47.14
CA ALA A 176 -14.30 4.85 -47.85
C ALA A 176 -15.76 4.34 -47.74
N GLN A 177 -16.42 4.55 -46.61
CA GLN A 177 -17.84 4.22 -46.43
C GLN A 177 -18.76 5.10 -47.30
N ASP A 178 -18.50 6.40 -47.37
CA ASP A 178 -19.26 7.34 -48.21
C ASP A 178 -19.06 7.06 -49.71
N GLU A 179 -17.82 6.76 -50.14
CA GLU A 179 -17.52 6.32 -51.50
C GLU A 179 -18.30 5.05 -51.87
N ASN A 180 -18.24 4.02 -51.02
CA ASN A 180 -18.98 2.76 -51.21
C ASN A 180 -20.49 3.01 -51.29
N ARG A 181 -21.05 3.84 -50.40
CA ARG A 181 -22.47 4.24 -50.42
C ARG A 181 -22.84 4.91 -51.75
N SER A 182 -21.99 5.79 -52.28
CA SER A 182 -22.22 6.45 -53.57
C SER A 182 -22.20 5.47 -54.76
N LEU A 183 -21.34 4.44 -54.70
CA LEU A 183 -21.24 3.39 -55.71
C LEU A 183 -22.47 2.48 -55.68
N VAL A 184 -22.94 2.10 -54.47
CA VAL A 184 -24.18 1.33 -54.30
C VAL A 184 -25.39 2.12 -54.79
N GLU A 185 -25.51 3.41 -54.46
CA GLU A 185 -26.61 4.26 -54.96
C GLU A 185 -26.58 4.38 -56.50
N ARG A 186 -25.38 4.54 -57.08
CA ARG A 186 -25.20 4.55 -58.54
C ARG A 186 -25.59 3.22 -59.17
N LEU A 187 -25.22 2.09 -58.57
CA LEU A 187 -25.59 0.75 -59.03
C LEU A 187 -27.11 0.54 -58.97
N ILE A 188 -27.78 0.96 -57.90
CA ILE A 188 -29.24 0.92 -57.77
C ILE A 188 -29.90 1.76 -58.88
N LYS A 189 -29.40 2.98 -59.15
CA LYS A 189 -29.91 3.82 -60.25
C LYS A 189 -29.73 3.20 -61.64
N TYR A 190 -28.60 2.52 -61.88
CA TYR A 190 -28.42 1.75 -63.12
C TYR A 190 -29.38 0.57 -63.21
N LYS A 191 -29.54 -0.20 -62.13
CA LYS A 191 -30.43 -1.37 -62.11
C LYS A 191 -31.92 -1.03 -62.18
N ALA A 192 -32.33 0.11 -61.64
CA ALA A 192 -33.68 0.65 -61.84
C ALA A 192 -33.94 0.94 -63.32
N LYS A 193 -33.06 1.70 -63.99
CA LYS A 193 -33.17 1.98 -65.43
C LYS A 193 -33.16 0.73 -66.32
N ASP A 194 -32.35 -0.26 -65.95
CA ASP A 194 -32.26 -1.57 -66.61
C ASP A 194 -33.60 -2.31 -66.50
N ALA A 195 -34.20 -2.33 -65.30
CA ALA A 195 -35.52 -2.91 -65.07
C ALA A 195 -36.65 -2.14 -65.78
N ASP A 196 -36.63 -0.81 -65.78
CA ASP A 196 -37.59 0.03 -66.50
C ASP A 196 -37.56 -0.27 -68.01
N LYS A 197 -36.36 -0.34 -68.62
CA LYS A 197 -36.18 -0.70 -70.03
C LYS A 197 -36.69 -2.12 -70.33
N MET A 198 -36.41 -3.09 -69.47
CA MET A 198 -36.95 -4.45 -69.63
C MET A 198 -38.48 -4.49 -69.50
N ASN A 199 -39.07 -3.63 -68.67
CA ASN A 199 -40.53 -3.48 -68.57
C ASN A 199 -41.12 -2.84 -69.84
N GLU A 200 -40.49 -1.79 -70.38
CA GLU A 200 -40.88 -1.17 -71.66
C GLU A 200 -40.83 -2.17 -72.82
N GLU A 201 -39.77 -2.97 -72.92
CA GLU A 201 -39.63 -4.03 -73.92
C GLU A 201 -40.72 -5.11 -73.75
N ASN A 202 -40.98 -5.58 -72.52
CA ASN A 202 -42.05 -6.54 -72.25
C ASN A 202 -43.45 -5.99 -72.62
N GLU A 203 -43.73 -4.73 -72.30
CA GLU A 203 -44.97 -4.03 -72.69
C GLU A 203 -45.10 -3.91 -74.22
N HIS A 204 -43.99 -3.66 -74.92
CA HIS A 204 -43.96 -3.65 -76.38
C HIS A 204 -44.22 -5.04 -76.96
N PHE A 205 -43.60 -6.10 -76.41
CA PHE A 205 -43.85 -7.50 -76.81
C PHE A 205 -45.30 -7.93 -76.58
N LEU A 206 -45.92 -7.52 -75.47
CA LEU A 206 -47.34 -7.80 -75.20
C LEU A 206 -48.27 -7.11 -76.20
N LYS A 207 -47.93 -5.90 -76.65
CA LYS A 207 -48.69 -5.15 -77.66
C LYS A 207 -48.47 -5.69 -79.07
N SER A 208 -47.25 -6.08 -79.44
CA SER A 208 -46.92 -6.59 -80.78
C SER A 208 -47.46 -8.01 -81.02
N ASN A 209 -47.44 -8.88 -80.01
CA ASN A 209 -47.91 -10.25 -80.14
C ASN A 209 -49.45 -10.41 -80.04
N ASN A 210 -50.22 -9.33 -79.81
CA ASN A 210 -51.67 -9.44 -79.70
C ASN A 210 -52.44 -8.17 -80.16
N PRO A 211 -52.48 -7.87 -81.47
CA PRO A 211 -53.22 -6.72 -82.02
C PRO A 211 -54.75 -6.83 -81.86
N THR A 212 -55.29 -7.98 -81.44
CA THR A 212 -56.72 -8.23 -81.20
C THR A 212 -57.13 -8.17 -79.71
N ALA A 213 -56.22 -7.87 -78.79
CA ALA A 213 -56.52 -7.82 -77.35
C ALA A 213 -57.51 -6.71 -76.91
N PHE A 214 -57.76 -5.70 -77.75
CA PHE A 214 -58.70 -4.62 -77.43
C PHE A 214 -60.15 -5.11 -77.18
N PHE A 215 -60.54 -6.23 -77.80
CA PHE A 215 -61.89 -6.79 -77.66
C PHE A 215 -62.07 -7.75 -76.46
N ILE A 216 -61.01 -8.09 -75.72
CA ILE A 216 -61.07 -9.10 -74.64
C ILE A 216 -61.20 -8.47 -73.23
N ASN A 217 -60.93 -7.16 -73.09
CA ASN A 217 -60.93 -6.49 -71.78
C ASN A 217 -62.31 -6.14 -71.19
N THR A 218 -63.43 -6.39 -71.89
CA THR A 218 -64.78 -6.17 -71.35
C THR A 218 -65.33 -7.34 -70.53
N PHE A 219 -64.82 -8.57 -70.70
CA PHE A 219 -65.34 -9.77 -70.00
C PHE A 219 -64.27 -10.68 -69.35
N GLY A 220 -62.97 -10.35 -69.42
CA GLY A 220 -61.87 -11.25 -69.03
C GLY A 220 -61.40 -11.24 -67.55
N ARG A 221 -62.15 -10.68 -66.59
CA ARG A 221 -61.64 -10.35 -65.23
C ARG A 221 -61.52 -11.55 -64.25
N VAL A 222 -60.95 -12.69 -64.68
CA VAL A 222 -60.78 -13.89 -63.82
C VAL A 222 -59.40 -14.57 -63.91
N SER A 223 -58.68 -14.50 -65.04
CA SER A 223 -57.55 -15.43 -65.28
C SER A 223 -56.18 -15.02 -64.70
N PHE A 224 -55.95 -13.75 -64.37
CA PHE A 224 -54.58 -13.28 -64.04
C PHE A 224 -54.18 -13.34 -62.55
N GLY A 225 -55.13 -13.37 -61.61
CA GLY A 225 -54.82 -13.36 -60.17
C GLY A 225 -54.09 -14.62 -59.68
N LYS A 226 -54.36 -15.78 -60.27
CA LYS A 226 -53.78 -17.07 -59.84
C LYS A 226 -52.26 -17.19 -60.09
N LYS A 227 -51.67 -16.37 -60.97
CA LYS A 227 -50.21 -16.34 -61.16
C LYS A 227 -49.50 -15.39 -60.20
N SER A 228 -50.06 -14.21 -59.92
CA SER A 228 -49.47 -13.29 -58.94
C SER A 228 -49.41 -13.90 -57.55
N ASP A 229 -50.48 -14.57 -57.12
CA ASP A 229 -50.57 -15.15 -55.78
C ASP A 229 -49.63 -16.35 -55.60
N LYS A 230 -49.35 -17.10 -56.67
CA LYS A 230 -48.38 -18.20 -56.63
C LYS A 230 -46.95 -17.70 -56.48
N VAL A 231 -46.54 -16.69 -57.27
CA VAL A 231 -45.20 -16.07 -57.17
C VAL A 231 -45.02 -15.39 -55.81
N ARG A 232 -46.07 -14.78 -55.27
CA ARG A 232 -46.03 -14.17 -53.93
C ARG A 232 -45.78 -15.21 -52.83
N LYS A 233 -46.43 -16.37 -52.93
CA LYS A 233 -46.25 -17.48 -51.98
C LYS A 233 -44.86 -18.13 -52.10
N GLU A 234 -44.35 -18.32 -53.31
CA GLU A 234 -43.00 -18.86 -53.57
C GLU A 234 -41.91 -17.93 -53.01
N LEU A 235 -42.10 -16.60 -53.06
CA LEU A 235 -41.21 -15.63 -52.38
C LEU A 235 -41.26 -15.73 -50.84
N GLU A 236 -42.43 -16.02 -50.28
CA GLU A 236 -42.66 -16.09 -48.83
C GLU A 236 -42.13 -17.41 -48.22
N GLU A 237 -42.14 -18.50 -49.00
CA GLU A 237 -41.46 -19.76 -48.65
C GLU A 237 -39.93 -19.63 -48.77
N ALA A 238 -39.41 -19.02 -49.85
CA ALA A 238 -37.97 -18.77 -49.99
C ALA A 238 -37.38 -17.87 -48.88
N ALA A 239 -38.17 -16.93 -48.36
CA ALA A 239 -37.77 -16.10 -47.21
C ALA A 239 -37.77 -16.85 -45.87
N ARG A 240 -38.43 -18.02 -45.77
CA ARG A 240 -38.47 -18.85 -44.55
C ARG A 240 -37.42 -19.96 -44.53
N GLU A 241 -37.01 -20.49 -45.68
CA GLU A 241 -36.01 -21.56 -45.76
C GLU A 241 -34.56 -21.06 -45.57
N GLY A 242 -34.35 -19.74 -45.57
CA GLY A 242 -33.04 -19.09 -45.45
C GLY A 242 -32.44 -19.00 -44.04
N CYS A 243 -32.67 -19.96 -43.12
CA CYS A 243 -32.04 -19.91 -41.79
C CYS A 243 -31.90 -21.29 -41.09
N SER A 244 -31.16 -22.22 -41.69
CA SER A 244 -30.63 -23.43 -41.01
C SER A 244 -29.48 -24.08 -41.80
N ARG A 245 -28.25 -23.64 -41.54
CA ARG A 245 -27.04 -24.45 -41.82
C ARG A 245 -26.14 -24.43 -40.60
N GLY A 246 -25.81 -25.62 -40.09
CA GLY A 246 -25.00 -25.79 -38.90
C GLY A 246 -23.52 -25.47 -39.12
N SER A 247 -22.80 -25.41 -38.01
CA SER A 247 -21.37 -25.70 -37.98
C SER A 247 -21.09 -27.01 -38.71
N ASP A 248 -20.17 -26.98 -39.68
CA ASP A 248 -18.95 -27.80 -39.65
C ASP A 248 -18.10 -27.60 -40.92
N GLY A 249 -16.77 -27.64 -40.76
CA GLY A 249 -15.86 -28.05 -41.84
C GLY A 249 -15.32 -26.98 -42.79
N SER A 250 -14.14 -26.44 -42.44
CA SER A 250 -13.03 -26.10 -43.36
C SER A 250 -13.30 -25.22 -44.60
N GLY A 251 -12.89 -23.96 -44.50
CA GLY A 251 -12.53 -23.11 -45.65
C GLY A 251 -11.44 -22.13 -45.21
N GLY A 252 -10.18 -22.38 -45.58
CA GLY A 252 -9.07 -21.54 -45.15
C GLY A 252 -9.07 -20.20 -45.87
N SER A 253 -9.25 -19.09 -45.13
CA SER A 253 -8.96 -17.75 -45.64
C SER A 253 -7.47 -17.43 -45.53
N VAL A 254 -6.99 -16.57 -46.43
CA VAL A 254 -5.57 -16.21 -46.55
C VAL A 254 -5.21 -15.00 -45.65
N ASP A 255 -6.19 -14.44 -44.94
CA ASP A 255 -6.06 -13.18 -44.20
C ASP A 255 -5.37 -13.27 -42.83
N ASP A 256 -5.24 -14.47 -42.24
CA ASP A 256 -4.60 -14.66 -40.92
C ASP A 256 -3.12 -14.23 -40.89
N LYS A 257 -2.45 -14.19 -42.06
CA LYS A 257 -1.00 -13.89 -42.17
C LYS A 257 -0.62 -12.42 -41.99
N ILE A 258 -1.58 -11.52 -41.75
CA ILE A 258 -1.30 -10.09 -41.54
C ILE A 258 -1.13 -9.76 -40.03
N MET A 259 -1.67 -10.58 -39.12
CA MET A 259 -1.52 -10.39 -37.67
C MET A 259 -0.14 -10.77 -37.11
N ASP A 260 0.58 -11.70 -37.74
CA ASP A 260 1.89 -12.20 -37.29
C ASP A 260 3.04 -11.18 -37.37
N SER A 261 2.78 -9.95 -37.81
CA SER A 261 3.81 -8.93 -38.13
C SER A 261 3.99 -7.84 -37.07
N MET A 262 3.29 -7.90 -35.93
CA MET A 262 3.30 -6.82 -34.91
C MET A 262 3.90 -7.31 -33.57
N PRO A 263 5.10 -6.86 -33.17
CA PRO A 263 5.85 -7.46 -32.04
C PRO A 263 5.43 -6.98 -30.65
N TYR A 264 4.22 -6.43 -30.49
CA TYR A 264 3.73 -5.90 -29.22
C TYR A 264 2.52 -6.69 -28.71
N TYR A 265 2.73 -7.40 -27.61
CA TYR A 265 1.73 -8.15 -26.83
C TYR A 265 0.94 -9.22 -27.60
N ALA A 266 1.63 -10.30 -27.97
CA ALA A 266 1.02 -11.61 -28.18
C ALA A 266 0.46 -12.16 -26.85
N THR A 267 -0.65 -11.60 -26.40
CA THR A 267 -1.39 -12.07 -25.22
C THR A 267 -2.16 -13.31 -25.62
N THR A 268 -1.56 -14.48 -25.42
CA THR A 268 -2.23 -15.77 -25.58
C THR A 268 -3.40 -15.84 -24.61
N LEU A 269 -4.62 -15.62 -25.11
CA LEU A 269 -5.83 -15.78 -24.32
C LEU A 269 -5.90 -17.22 -23.79
N PRO A 270 -5.95 -17.43 -22.46
CA PRO A 270 -5.93 -18.78 -21.90
C PRO A 270 -7.24 -19.50 -22.21
N THR A 271 -7.20 -20.43 -23.16
CA THR A 271 -8.35 -21.24 -23.62
C THR A 271 -8.68 -22.41 -22.70
N LYS A 272 -7.85 -22.69 -21.69
CA LYS A 272 -8.02 -23.80 -20.75
C LYS A 272 -8.15 -23.29 -19.32
N VAL A 273 -9.23 -23.71 -18.65
CA VAL A 273 -9.42 -23.49 -17.20
C VAL A 273 -8.30 -24.20 -16.44
N LEU A 274 -7.57 -23.46 -15.60
CA LEU A 274 -6.49 -24.00 -14.78
C LEU A 274 -7.01 -24.75 -13.55
N SER A 275 -8.06 -24.22 -12.91
CA SER A 275 -8.68 -24.80 -11.71
C SER A 275 -10.14 -24.35 -11.58
N SER A 276 -10.98 -25.19 -10.97
CA SER A 276 -12.37 -24.88 -10.60
C SER A 276 -12.60 -25.29 -9.15
N PHE A 277 -13.21 -24.41 -8.34
CA PHE A 277 -13.51 -24.67 -6.94
C PHE A 277 -14.75 -23.89 -6.49
N ASP A 278 -15.50 -24.44 -5.54
CA ASP A 278 -16.70 -23.81 -4.99
C ASP A 278 -16.32 -22.80 -3.90
N ALA A 279 -16.35 -21.51 -4.23
CA ALA A 279 -15.92 -20.47 -3.31
C ALA A 279 -16.96 -20.19 -2.20
N HIS A 280 -18.25 -20.09 -2.54
CA HIS A 280 -19.30 -19.68 -1.61
C HIS A 280 -20.52 -20.61 -1.65
N ASP A 281 -21.25 -20.64 -0.54
CA ASP A 281 -22.52 -21.38 -0.41
C ASP A 281 -23.66 -20.52 -0.97
N GLY A 282 -23.57 -20.20 -2.27
CA GLY A 282 -24.40 -19.23 -2.97
C GLY A 282 -23.63 -18.42 -4.03
N GLU A 283 -24.32 -17.47 -4.66
CA GLU A 283 -23.76 -16.64 -5.73
C GLU A 283 -22.52 -15.85 -5.29
N VAL A 284 -21.49 -15.84 -6.15
CA VAL A 284 -20.26 -15.05 -5.97
C VAL A 284 -20.43 -13.73 -6.72
N ASN A 285 -20.59 -12.63 -5.99
CA ASN A 285 -20.88 -11.31 -6.58
C ASN A 285 -19.63 -10.50 -6.89
N ALA A 286 -18.53 -10.77 -6.16
CA ALA A 286 -17.30 -10.00 -6.26
C ALA A 286 -16.06 -10.89 -6.14
N VAL A 287 -15.03 -10.55 -6.92
CA VAL A 287 -13.69 -11.16 -6.85
C VAL A 287 -12.63 -10.08 -7.08
N LYS A 288 -11.58 -10.07 -6.26
CA LYS A 288 -10.40 -9.22 -6.44
C LYS A 288 -9.12 -9.98 -6.07
N TRP A 289 -8.04 -9.67 -6.77
CA TRP A 289 -6.68 -10.03 -6.38
C TRP A 289 -6.11 -8.97 -5.42
N SER A 290 -5.32 -9.42 -4.46
CA SER A 290 -4.47 -8.51 -3.66
C SER A 290 -3.37 -7.90 -4.55
N PRO A 291 -3.01 -6.61 -4.34
CA PRO A 291 -1.95 -5.96 -5.10
C PRO A 291 -0.54 -6.36 -4.65
N THR A 292 -0.39 -6.89 -3.43
CA THR A 292 0.91 -7.19 -2.79
C THR A 292 1.15 -8.69 -2.63
N ASP A 293 0.12 -9.41 -2.21
CA ASP A 293 0.17 -10.85 -1.93
C ASP A 293 -0.54 -11.67 -3.00
N ARG A 294 -0.27 -12.98 -3.02
CA ARG A 294 -0.94 -13.91 -3.93
C ARG A 294 -2.31 -14.39 -3.45
N LEU A 295 -3.07 -13.44 -2.90
CA LEU A 295 -4.38 -13.65 -2.32
C LEU A 295 -5.48 -13.24 -3.29
N VAL A 296 -6.54 -14.04 -3.35
CA VAL A 296 -7.82 -13.67 -3.95
C VAL A 296 -8.84 -13.49 -2.84
N ALA A 297 -9.55 -12.37 -2.83
CA ALA A 297 -10.73 -12.17 -2.01
C ALA A 297 -11.98 -12.36 -2.86
N THR A 298 -12.94 -13.16 -2.37
CA THR A 298 -14.25 -13.36 -2.99
C THR A 298 -15.36 -12.94 -2.03
N GLY A 299 -16.37 -12.23 -2.52
CA GLY A 299 -17.56 -11.83 -1.77
C GLY A 299 -18.80 -12.56 -2.28
N GLY A 300 -19.54 -13.20 -1.37
CA GLY A 300 -20.68 -14.06 -1.73
C GLY A 300 -22.01 -13.72 -1.06
N ALA A 301 -23.07 -14.34 -1.59
CA ALA A 301 -24.40 -14.34 -1.01
C ALA A 301 -24.47 -15.04 0.38
N ASP A 302 -23.50 -15.90 0.69
CA ASP A 302 -23.29 -16.52 2.03
C ASP A 302 -22.87 -15.52 3.13
N ARG A 303 -22.87 -14.21 2.82
CA ARG A 303 -22.62 -13.07 3.71
C ARG A 303 -21.19 -12.99 4.25
N LYS A 304 -20.26 -13.63 3.56
CA LYS A 304 -18.84 -13.69 3.94
C LYS A 304 -17.97 -13.13 2.82
N VAL A 305 -16.80 -12.61 3.18
CA VAL A 305 -15.67 -12.48 2.25
C VAL A 305 -14.69 -13.62 2.56
N LYS A 306 -14.30 -14.42 1.57
CA LYS A 306 -13.34 -15.51 1.75
C LYS A 306 -12.02 -15.17 1.09
N LEU A 307 -10.93 -15.66 1.69
CA LEU A 307 -9.56 -15.41 1.24
C LEU A 307 -8.94 -16.71 0.76
N TRP A 308 -8.38 -16.68 -0.43
CA TRP A 308 -7.81 -17.84 -1.12
C TRP A 308 -6.36 -17.59 -1.47
N ASP A 309 -5.47 -18.52 -1.13
CA ASP A 309 -4.14 -18.59 -1.73
C ASP A 309 -4.24 -19.38 -3.03
N VAL A 310 -3.71 -18.85 -4.13
CA VAL A 310 -3.76 -19.47 -5.45
C VAL A 310 -2.34 -19.74 -5.93
N SER A 311 -1.90 -21.00 -5.88
CA SER A 311 -0.54 -21.41 -6.25
C SER A 311 -0.28 -21.37 -7.77
N LYS A 312 0.98 -21.55 -8.23
CA LYS A 312 1.31 -21.51 -9.68
C LYS A 312 0.85 -22.79 -10.40
N MET A 313 0.52 -23.83 -9.63
CA MET A 313 0.14 -25.16 -10.10
C MET A 313 -1.38 -25.39 -10.00
N GLY A 314 -2.17 -24.33 -9.81
CA GLY A 314 -3.62 -24.41 -9.75
C GLY A 314 -4.21 -24.93 -8.43
N LEU A 315 -3.39 -25.29 -7.44
CA LEU A 315 -3.87 -25.55 -6.08
C LEU A 315 -4.39 -24.25 -5.46
N VAL A 316 -5.62 -24.30 -4.95
CA VAL A 316 -6.32 -23.19 -4.29
C VAL A 316 -6.61 -23.60 -2.85
N GLU A 317 -6.13 -22.81 -1.88
CA GLU A 317 -6.33 -23.08 -0.44
C GLU A 317 -7.14 -21.96 0.21
N ASN A 318 -8.15 -22.32 1.01
CA ASN A 318 -8.92 -21.35 1.79
C ASN A 318 -8.11 -20.92 3.01
N LYS A 319 -7.62 -19.68 3.00
CA LYS A 319 -6.89 -19.07 4.12
C LYS A 319 -7.79 -18.54 5.22
N GLY A 320 -9.08 -18.29 4.95
CA GLY A 320 -9.97 -17.70 5.94
C GLY A 320 -11.29 -17.16 5.42
N ALA A 321 -12.22 -16.94 6.36
CA ALA A 321 -13.51 -16.34 6.10
C ALA A 321 -13.73 -15.12 7.02
N LEU A 322 -13.84 -13.95 6.41
CA LEU A 322 -14.20 -12.69 7.04
C LEU A 322 -15.72 -12.68 7.23
N VAL A 323 -16.14 -12.75 8.49
CA VAL A 323 -17.54 -12.77 8.93
C VAL A 323 -17.91 -11.40 9.52
N GLY A 324 -19.20 -11.06 9.51
CA GLY A 324 -19.75 -9.85 10.13
C GLY A 324 -20.79 -9.11 9.29
N SER A 325 -20.95 -9.45 8.00
CA SER A 325 -21.98 -8.84 7.15
C SER A 325 -23.36 -9.43 7.41
N ASN A 326 -24.39 -8.58 7.49
CA ASN A 326 -25.76 -9.06 7.74
C ASN A 326 -26.50 -9.48 6.46
N ALA A 327 -25.98 -9.09 5.28
CA ALA A 327 -26.49 -9.48 3.96
C ALA A 327 -25.34 -9.95 3.04
N GLY A 328 -25.69 -10.35 1.81
CA GLY A 328 -24.71 -10.75 0.80
C GLY A 328 -23.73 -9.62 0.46
N VAL A 329 -22.45 -9.97 0.31
CA VAL A 329 -21.41 -9.01 -0.08
C VAL A 329 -21.48 -8.82 -1.59
N MET A 330 -21.57 -7.57 -2.05
CA MET A 330 -21.76 -7.22 -3.46
C MET A 330 -20.49 -6.66 -4.11
N SER A 331 -19.59 -6.08 -3.33
CA SER A 331 -18.28 -5.61 -3.79
C SER A 331 -17.23 -5.83 -2.72
N VAL A 332 -15.99 -6.08 -3.15
CA VAL A 332 -14.82 -6.27 -2.31
C VAL A 332 -13.67 -5.50 -2.96
N ASP A 333 -12.83 -4.84 -2.16
CA ASP A 333 -11.56 -4.28 -2.63
C ASP A 333 -10.45 -4.38 -1.57
N PHE A 334 -9.20 -4.40 -2.04
CA PHE A 334 -8.01 -4.37 -1.19
C PHE A 334 -7.48 -2.93 -1.05
N ASP A 335 -6.92 -2.61 0.10
CA ASP A 335 -6.04 -1.45 0.22
C ASP A 335 -4.75 -1.65 -0.62
N ALA A 336 -4.10 -0.56 -1.02
CA ALA A 336 -2.87 -0.59 -1.81
C ALA A 336 -1.72 -1.35 -1.11
N THR A 337 -1.73 -1.42 0.22
CA THR A 337 -0.76 -2.21 1.01
C THR A 337 -1.14 -3.70 1.13
N GLY A 338 -2.37 -4.08 0.77
CA GLY A 338 -2.94 -5.42 1.00
C GLY A 338 -3.28 -5.75 2.45
N VAL A 339 -3.01 -4.87 3.42
CA VAL A 339 -3.25 -5.13 4.86
C VAL A 339 -4.74 -5.13 5.23
N TYR A 340 -5.54 -4.35 4.50
CA TYR A 340 -6.98 -4.19 4.73
C TYR A 340 -7.80 -4.62 3.53
N ILE A 341 -8.99 -5.15 3.81
CA ILE A 341 -10.03 -5.43 2.83
C ILE A 341 -11.28 -4.67 3.22
N VAL A 342 -11.91 -4.03 2.24
CA VAL A 342 -13.21 -3.39 2.37
C VAL A 342 -14.24 -4.23 1.60
N GLY A 343 -15.38 -4.50 2.21
CA GLY A 343 -16.51 -5.16 1.56
C GLY A 343 -17.78 -4.34 1.72
N ALA A 344 -18.46 -4.07 0.61
CA ALA A 344 -19.77 -3.44 0.59
C ALA A 344 -20.85 -4.52 0.56
N SER A 345 -21.76 -4.48 1.53
CA SER A 345 -22.82 -5.48 1.71
C SER A 345 -24.20 -4.87 1.43
N ASN A 346 -25.14 -5.72 1.01
CA ASN A 346 -26.52 -5.32 0.68
C ASN A 346 -27.37 -4.92 1.91
N ASP A 347 -26.76 -4.81 3.09
CA ASP A 347 -27.35 -4.26 4.32
C ASP A 347 -27.08 -2.75 4.48
N PHE A 348 -26.61 -2.09 3.41
CA PHE A 348 -26.22 -0.67 3.35
C PHE A 348 -25.06 -0.28 4.26
N ALA A 349 -24.28 -1.26 4.73
CA ALA A 349 -23.07 -1.04 5.51
C ALA A 349 -21.83 -1.54 4.74
N SER A 350 -20.75 -0.76 4.83
CA SER A 350 -19.43 -1.16 4.36
C SER A 350 -18.58 -1.58 5.55
N ARG A 351 -17.88 -2.71 5.45
CA ARG A 351 -17.08 -3.27 6.55
C ARG A 351 -15.62 -3.38 6.15
N VAL A 352 -14.75 -3.12 7.13
CA VAL A 352 -13.28 -3.13 6.96
C VAL A 352 -12.71 -4.23 7.84
N TRP A 353 -12.02 -5.18 7.23
CA TRP A 353 -11.29 -6.25 7.92
C TRP A 353 -9.79 -6.09 7.71
N THR A 354 -9.00 -6.64 8.64
CA THR A 354 -7.55 -6.82 8.44
C THR A 354 -7.28 -8.23 7.94
N VAL A 355 -6.39 -8.37 6.95
CA VAL A 355 -6.08 -9.66 6.30
C VAL A 355 -5.36 -10.62 7.25
N GLY A 356 -4.35 -10.13 7.99
CA GLY A 356 -3.47 -10.96 8.81
C GLY A 356 -4.12 -11.62 10.03
N ASP A 357 -5.13 -11.00 10.65
CA ASP A 357 -5.86 -11.56 11.80
C ASP A 357 -7.35 -11.81 11.52
N GLN A 358 -7.81 -11.54 10.30
CA GLN A 358 -9.16 -11.81 9.78
C GLN A 358 -10.29 -11.16 10.60
N ARG A 359 -9.97 -10.16 11.41
CA ARG A 359 -10.93 -9.49 12.30
C ARG A 359 -11.58 -8.29 11.63
N LEU A 360 -12.88 -8.13 11.90
CA LEU A 360 -13.62 -6.91 11.61
C LEU A 360 -13.04 -5.77 12.46
N ARG A 361 -12.59 -4.70 11.80
CA ARG A 361 -12.03 -3.50 12.44
C ARG A 361 -13.07 -2.41 12.61
N ARG A 362 -13.83 -2.13 11.55
CA ARG A 362 -14.86 -1.08 11.54
C ARG A 362 -16.03 -1.49 10.67
N GLU A 363 -17.21 -1.06 11.12
CA GLU A 363 -18.45 -1.05 10.36
C GLU A 363 -18.82 0.40 10.07
N LEU A 364 -19.08 0.69 8.80
CA LEU A 364 -19.46 2.00 8.29
C LEU A 364 -20.93 1.93 7.88
N ASP A 365 -21.81 2.19 8.84
CA ASP A 365 -23.27 2.29 8.63
C ASP A 365 -23.66 3.74 8.30
N SER A 366 -24.57 3.89 7.33
CA SER A 366 -25.15 5.16 6.89
C SER A 366 -26.17 5.77 7.86
N LYS A 367 -26.65 5.01 8.86
CA LYS A 367 -27.73 5.42 9.81
C LYS A 367 -27.56 6.76 10.54
N ARG A 368 -26.39 7.42 10.53
CA ARG A 368 -26.16 8.68 11.28
C ARG A 368 -26.35 9.99 10.52
N ARG A 369 -26.65 9.97 9.22
CA ARG A 369 -27.11 11.14 8.43
C ARG A 369 -27.74 10.64 7.14
N PHE A 370 -29.00 11.00 6.88
CA PHE A 370 -29.54 11.47 5.59
C PHE A 370 -31.07 11.56 5.69
N ALA A 371 -31.55 12.65 6.29
CA ALA A 371 -32.78 13.24 5.79
C ALA A 371 -32.46 13.82 4.39
N ASN A 372 -33.38 13.64 3.45
CA ASN A 372 -33.30 14.08 2.05
C ASN A 372 -32.32 13.29 1.15
N GLY A 373 -32.90 12.33 0.40
CA GLY A 373 -32.70 12.19 -1.05
C GLY A 373 -31.30 11.91 -1.60
N CYS A 374 -31.12 10.66 -2.06
CA CYS A 374 -30.21 10.28 -3.15
C CYS A 374 -28.70 10.45 -2.94
N CYS A 375 -28.10 9.55 -2.15
CA CYS A 375 -26.86 8.87 -2.53
C CYS A 375 -26.69 7.58 -1.72
N GLN A 376 -26.72 6.41 -2.37
CA GLN A 376 -26.32 5.16 -1.72
C GLN A 376 -24.81 5.18 -1.52
N ILE A 377 -24.35 5.10 -0.27
CA ILE A 377 -22.93 5.21 0.11
C ILE A 377 -22.05 4.05 -0.44
N GLY A 378 -22.66 3.04 -1.07
CA GLY A 378 -21.97 1.91 -1.70
C GLY A 378 -21.21 2.20 -3.00
N THR A 379 -21.37 3.37 -3.64
CA THR A 379 -20.82 3.64 -4.99
C THR A 379 -19.85 4.83 -5.11
N CYS A 380 -19.54 5.54 -4.00
CA CYS A 380 -18.75 6.78 -4.06
C CYS A 380 -17.31 6.68 -3.50
N LEU A 381 -16.88 5.52 -2.98
CA LEU A 381 -15.45 5.19 -2.94
C LEU A 381 -15.10 4.41 -4.22
N TRP A 382 -13.82 4.50 -4.63
CA TRP A 382 -13.18 3.75 -5.73
C TRP A 382 -13.46 4.24 -7.16
N SER A 383 -12.71 5.28 -7.55
CA SER A 383 -12.57 5.82 -8.91
C SER A 383 -11.89 4.87 -9.93
N ARG A 384 -11.94 3.54 -9.71
CA ARG A 384 -11.22 2.55 -10.55
C ARG A 384 -11.94 1.21 -10.81
N ALA A 385 -13.18 1.04 -10.38
CA ALA A 385 -13.95 -0.19 -10.65
C ALA A 385 -15.39 0.14 -11.06
N ALA A 386 -15.62 0.33 -12.37
CA ALA A 386 -16.97 0.41 -12.91
C ALA A 386 -17.57 -1.00 -13.03
N VAL A 387 -18.60 -1.30 -12.22
CA VAL A 387 -19.57 -2.38 -12.50
C VAL A 387 -20.97 -1.80 -12.32
N ALA A 388 -21.85 -2.10 -13.28
CA ALA A 388 -23.15 -1.45 -13.39
C ALA A 388 -24.16 -1.97 -12.36
N CYS A 389 -24.98 -1.07 -11.81
CA CYS A 389 -26.24 -1.43 -11.16
C CYS A 389 -27.41 -1.13 -12.09
N THR A 390 -27.84 -2.14 -12.87
CA THR A 390 -29.08 -2.06 -13.65
C THR A 390 -30.28 -2.45 -12.78
N GLN A 391 -30.74 -1.54 -11.93
CA GLN A 391 -32.11 -1.57 -11.41
C GLN A 391 -32.92 -0.41 -11.97
N ARG A 392 -33.90 -0.75 -12.80
CA ARG A 392 -34.80 0.17 -13.47
C ARG A 392 -35.89 0.59 -12.48
N SER A 393 -35.70 1.71 -11.78
CA SER A 393 -36.75 2.32 -10.97
C SER A 393 -37.83 2.95 -11.86
N ASN A 394 -39.08 2.55 -11.68
CA ASN A 394 -40.24 3.06 -12.43
C ASN A 394 -40.69 4.46 -11.95
N LEU A 395 -39.75 5.40 -11.82
CA LEU A 395 -40.03 6.81 -11.54
C LEU A 395 -39.22 7.65 -12.51
N GLY A 396 -39.90 8.18 -13.53
CA GLY A 396 -39.27 8.90 -14.63
C GLY A 396 -38.76 10.27 -14.23
N HIS A 397 -37.46 10.37 -13.96
CA HIS A 397 -36.72 11.62 -13.94
C HIS A 397 -35.36 11.44 -14.65
N GLU A 398 -34.99 12.41 -15.49
CA GLU A 398 -33.78 12.36 -16.31
C GLU A 398 -32.50 12.44 -15.45
N CYS A 399 -31.61 11.46 -15.58
CA CYS A 399 -30.25 11.58 -15.07
C CYS A 399 -29.44 12.54 -15.95
N ARG A 400 -29.38 13.82 -15.57
CA ARG A 400 -28.38 14.75 -16.12
C ARG A 400 -26.97 14.29 -15.72
N ARG A 401 -26.07 14.18 -16.69
CA ARG A 401 -24.64 14.01 -16.44
C ARG A 401 -24.04 15.32 -15.95
N GLU A 402 -23.85 15.46 -14.65
CA GLU A 402 -22.92 16.45 -14.10
C GLU A 402 -21.54 15.80 -13.92
N VAL A 403 -20.52 16.41 -14.51
CA VAL A 403 -19.12 15.99 -14.36
C VAL A 403 -18.57 16.67 -13.12
N CYS A 404 -18.30 15.91 -12.05
CA CYS A 404 -17.70 16.46 -10.85
C CYS A 404 -16.26 16.95 -11.12
N PRO A 405 -15.92 18.22 -10.85
CA PRO A 405 -14.58 18.75 -11.07
C PRO A 405 -13.70 18.47 -9.84
N PHE A 406 -13.00 17.32 -9.85
CA PHE A 406 -11.96 17.00 -8.85
C PHE A 406 -10.59 16.75 -9.50
N THR A 407 -10.17 17.72 -10.32
CA THR A 407 -8.78 17.91 -10.73
C THR A 407 -8.34 19.33 -10.34
N ARG A 408 -7.90 19.50 -9.09
CA ARG A 408 -7.10 20.64 -8.63
C ARG A 408 -6.39 20.30 -7.33
N ASP A 409 -5.15 20.73 -7.22
CA ASP A 409 -4.29 20.51 -6.07
C ASP A 409 -4.88 21.09 -4.79
N CYS A 410 -4.71 20.36 -3.68
CA CYS A 410 -4.81 20.92 -2.34
C CYS A 410 -3.83 20.24 -1.40
N SER A 411 -2.59 20.73 -1.46
CA SER A 411 -1.69 20.76 -0.32
C SER A 411 -2.28 21.66 0.78
N THR A 412 -3.19 21.12 1.61
CA THR A 412 -3.66 21.79 2.84
C THR A 412 -3.64 20.82 4.01
N GLN A 413 -2.88 21.19 5.05
CA GLN A 413 -2.87 20.47 6.31
C GLN A 413 -4.28 20.49 6.91
N THR A 414 -4.81 19.32 7.23
CA THR A 414 -5.93 19.18 8.15
C THR A 414 -5.51 18.21 9.25
N ASN A 415 -5.25 18.76 10.44
CA ASN A 415 -5.00 17.97 11.64
C ASN A 415 -6.28 17.18 11.96
N LEU A 416 -6.20 15.85 11.85
CA LEU A 416 -7.21 14.95 12.40
C LEU A 416 -6.82 14.64 13.85
N GLU A 417 -7.41 15.38 14.79
CA GLU A 417 -7.26 15.10 16.22
C GLU A 417 -7.82 13.71 16.55
N ILE A 418 -6.96 12.86 17.10
CA ILE A 418 -7.33 11.56 17.64
C ILE A 418 -7.99 11.82 19.00
N THR A 419 -9.31 11.67 19.08
CA THR A 419 -10.02 11.53 20.35
C THR A 419 -10.53 10.11 20.49
N SER A 420 -10.01 9.41 21.50
CA SER A 420 -10.40 8.05 21.86
C SER A 420 -11.49 8.05 22.94
N THR A 421 -12.61 7.39 22.66
CA THR A 421 -13.54 6.84 23.66
C THR A 421 -14.12 5.54 23.11
#